data_AF-A0A942T7B6-F1
#
_entry.id   AF-A0A942T7B6-F1
#
_cell.length_a   1.000
_cell.length_b   1.000
_cell.length_c   1.000
_cell.angle_alpha   90.00
_cell.angle_beta   90.00
_cell.angle_gamma   90.00
#
_symmetry.space_group_name_H-M   'P 1'
#
loop_
_entity.id
_entity.type
_entity.pdbx_description
1 polymer ?
#
loop_
_entity_poly.entity_id
_entity_poly.type
_entity_poly.pdbx_seq_one_letter_code
_entity_poly.pdbx_strand_id
1 'polypeptide(L)'
;MNVDTLEELLLGDDGLLISLRLGYGLKTEKVVQIIDVLHYLSEEWSESDYIPKKAANMFADFYVAAYSSLGLYNEEVQIKIEDAVDKIMDAIRRCVDVPGF
;
A
#
# COMPACT_ATOMS: atom_id res chain seq x y z
N MET A 1 -8.78 3.04 -12.39
CA MET A 1 -8.54 3.57 -11.02
C MET A 1 -7.39 4.57 -11.12
N ASN A 2 -7.09 5.38 -10.11
CA ASN A 2 -5.99 6.36 -10.26
C ASN A 2 -5.21 6.55 -8.96
N VAL A 3 -4.13 7.34 -9.04
CA VAL A 3 -3.26 7.62 -7.88
C VAL A 3 -4.00 8.32 -6.75
N ASP A 4 -5.03 9.13 -7.03
CA ASP A 4 -5.84 9.78 -5.99
C ASP A 4 -6.71 8.75 -5.23
N THR A 5 -7.20 7.73 -5.93
CA THR A 5 -7.91 6.61 -5.30
C THR A 5 -6.99 5.85 -4.36
N LEU A 6 -5.74 5.60 -4.77
CA LEU A 6 -4.74 4.95 -3.93
C LEU A 6 -4.42 5.78 -2.69
N GLU A 7 -4.25 7.10 -2.86
CA GLU A 7 -4.01 8.01 -1.74
C GLU A 7 -5.16 7.96 -0.73
N GLU A 8 -6.41 8.05 -1.18
CA GLU A 8 -7.58 7.98 -0.28
C GLU A 8 -7.63 6.65 0.50
N LEU A 9 -7.33 5.53 -0.18
CA LEU A 9 -7.31 4.21 0.46
C LEU A 9 -6.20 4.04 1.51
N LEU A 10 -5.06 4.71 1.33
CA LEU A 10 -3.92 4.63 2.24
C LEU A 10 -3.99 5.67 3.36
N LEU A 11 -4.28 6.92 3.00
CA LEU A 11 -4.04 8.12 3.81
C LEU A 11 -5.31 8.94 4.10
N GLY A 12 -6.44 8.63 3.46
CA GLY A 12 -7.73 9.27 3.77
C GLY A 12 -8.16 9.03 5.22
N ASP A 13 -9.19 9.73 5.69
CA ASP A 13 -9.65 9.67 7.09
C ASP A 13 -9.95 8.23 7.56
N ASP A 14 -10.40 7.38 6.64
CA ASP A 14 -10.69 5.97 6.85
C ASP A 14 -9.63 5.02 6.24
N GLY A 15 -8.52 5.57 5.78
CA GLY A 15 -7.44 4.89 5.09
C GLY A 15 -6.71 3.84 5.95
N LEU A 16 -6.05 2.90 5.28
CA LEU A 16 -5.37 1.79 5.94
C LEU A 16 -4.32 2.29 6.94
N LEU A 17 -3.44 3.21 6.55
CA LEU A 17 -2.37 3.71 7.43
C LEU A 17 -2.92 4.52 8.61
N ILE A 18 -4.05 5.21 8.41
CA ILE A 18 -4.74 5.92 9.50
C ILE A 18 -5.31 4.92 10.50
N SER A 19 -5.99 3.87 10.03
CA SER A 19 -6.53 2.79 10.87
C SER A 19 -5.44 2.11 11.71
N LEU A 20 -4.29 1.81 11.09
CA LEU A 20 -3.16 1.19 11.78
C LEU A 20 -2.57 2.13 12.84
N ARG A 21 -2.35 3.40 12.50
CA ARG A 21 -1.77 4.39 13.43
C ARG A 21 -2.66 4.69 14.63
N LEU A 22 -3.98 4.59 14.46
CA LEU A 22 -4.94 4.83 15.54
C LEU A 22 -5.24 3.58 16.39
N GLY A 23 -4.64 2.43 16.07
CA GLY A 23 -4.87 1.19 16.81
C GLY A 23 -6.19 0.50 16.46
N TYR A 24 -6.89 0.91 15.39
CA TYR A 24 -8.17 0.31 14.98
C TYR A 24 -7.99 -1.04 14.29
N GLY A 25 -6.79 -1.32 13.80
CA GLY A 25 -6.41 -2.62 13.27
C GLY A 25 -6.45 -2.68 11.75
N LEU A 26 -6.25 -3.89 11.24
CA LEU A 26 -6.20 -4.17 9.82
C LEU A 26 -7.61 -4.14 9.22
N LYS A 27 -7.79 -3.31 8.18
CA LYS A 27 -8.99 -3.28 7.36
C LYS A 27 -8.78 -4.11 6.10
N THR A 28 -9.14 -5.40 6.17
CA THR A 28 -8.87 -6.36 5.09
C THR A 28 -9.49 -5.95 3.76
N GLU A 29 -10.68 -5.33 3.78
CA GLU A 29 -11.33 -4.80 2.58
C GLU A 29 -10.52 -3.67 1.92
N LYS A 30 -9.86 -2.82 2.70
CA LYS A 30 -8.96 -1.77 2.19
C LYS A 30 -7.71 -2.39 1.57
N VAL A 31 -7.17 -3.45 2.16
CA VAL A 31 -6.02 -4.19 1.60
C VAL A 31 -6.34 -4.70 0.20
N VAL A 32 -7.50 -5.34 0.02
CA VAL A 32 -7.95 -5.84 -1.29
C VAL A 32 -8.08 -4.68 -2.29
N GLN A 33 -8.76 -3.59 -1.91
CA GLN A 33 -8.94 -2.42 -2.77
C GLN A 33 -7.60 -1.78 -3.16
N ILE A 34 -6.65 -1.68 -2.23
CA ILE A 34 -5.31 -1.14 -2.49
C ILE A 34 -4.59 -2.01 -3.53
N ILE A 35 -4.62 -3.33 -3.36
CA ILE A 35 -3.98 -4.27 -4.28
C ILE A 35 -4.62 -4.16 -5.68
N ASP A 36 -5.95 -4.09 -5.78
CA ASP A 36 -6.65 -3.95 -7.06
C ASP A 36 -6.26 -2.64 -7.78
N VAL A 37 -6.16 -1.54 -7.04
CA VAL A 37 -5.71 -0.25 -7.59
C VAL A 37 -4.25 -0.35 -8.06
N LEU A 38 -3.37 -0.96 -7.27
CA LEU A 38 -1.96 -1.14 -7.63
C LEU A 38 -1.80 -2.04 -8.87
N HIS A 39 -2.57 -3.11 -9.00
CA HIS A 39 -2.55 -3.95 -10.21
C HIS A 39 -2.98 -3.15 -11.43
N TYR A 40 -4.08 -2.41 -11.34
CA TYR A 40 -4.53 -1.52 -12.42
C TYR A 40 -3.46 -0.50 -12.81
N LEU A 41 -2.83 0.16 -11.83
CA LEU A 41 -1.78 1.15 -12.08
C LEU A 41 -0.52 0.49 -12.67
N SER A 42 -0.16 -0.71 -12.24
CA SER A 42 0.98 -1.44 -12.80
C SER A 42 0.77 -1.81 -14.27
N GLU A 43 -0.46 -2.17 -14.66
CA GLU A 43 -0.79 -2.41 -16.07
C GLU A 43 -0.75 -1.10 -16.87
N GLU A 44 -1.33 -0.02 -16.34
CA GLU A 44 -1.33 1.30 -16.97
C GLU A 44 0.10 1.84 -17.20
N TRP A 45 1.00 1.60 -16.26
CA TRP A 45 2.39 2.09 -16.33
C TRP A 45 3.36 1.10 -16.95
N SER A 46 2.91 -0.10 -17.34
CA SER A 46 3.78 -1.17 -17.87
C SER A 46 4.59 -0.78 -19.11
N GLU A 47 4.07 0.14 -19.92
CA GLU A 47 4.74 0.67 -21.13
C GLU A 47 5.40 2.05 -20.90
N SER A 48 5.38 2.55 -19.66
CA SER A 48 5.88 3.87 -19.28
C SER A 48 7.16 3.77 -18.45
N ASP A 49 8.22 4.48 -18.85
CA ASP A 49 9.45 4.58 -18.03
C ASP A 49 9.28 5.49 -16.80
N TYR A 50 8.08 6.03 -16.57
CA TYR A 50 7.79 7.00 -15.52
C TYR A 50 6.53 6.63 -14.75
N ILE A 51 6.63 6.70 -13.43
CA ILE A 51 5.48 6.71 -12.52
C ILE A 51 5.19 8.13 -12.02
N PRO A 52 3.94 8.45 -11.68
CA PRO A 52 3.60 9.73 -11.07
C PRO A 52 4.37 9.96 -9.76
N LYS A 53 4.97 11.15 -9.61
CA LYS A 53 5.71 11.55 -8.40
C LYS A 53 4.94 11.29 -7.10
N LYS A 54 3.62 11.52 -7.13
CA LYS A 54 2.72 11.28 -6.00
C LYS A 54 2.71 9.80 -5.58
N ALA A 55 2.66 8.87 -6.53
CA ALA A 55 2.73 7.44 -6.26
C ALA A 55 4.12 7.05 -5.71
N ALA A 56 5.19 7.54 -6.34
CA ALA A 56 6.56 7.28 -5.89
C ALA A 56 6.79 7.68 -4.43
N ASN A 57 6.29 8.86 -4.03
CA ASN A 57 6.36 9.33 -2.63
C ASN A 57 5.61 8.38 -1.68
N MET A 58 4.38 7.98 -2.03
CA MET A 58 3.61 7.04 -1.19
C MET A 58 4.31 5.70 -1.04
N PHE A 59 4.91 5.18 -2.11
CA PHE A 59 5.60 3.88 -2.09
C PHE A 59 6.85 3.90 -1.20
N ALA A 60 7.62 4.99 -1.25
CA ALA A 60 8.82 5.13 -0.43
C ALA A 60 8.51 5.10 1.08
N ASP A 61 7.37 5.67 1.48
CA ASP A 61 7.01 5.82 2.89
C ASP A 61 6.15 4.66 3.43
N PHE A 62 5.47 3.91 2.55
CA PHE A 62 4.43 2.94 2.93
C PHE A 62 4.89 1.91 3.97
N TYR A 63 6.03 1.23 3.71
CA TYR A 63 6.52 0.16 4.59
C TYR A 63 6.81 0.70 6.00
N VAL A 64 7.56 1.79 6.10
CA VAL A 64 7.93 2.40 7.39
C VAL A 64 6.68 2.90 8.12
N ALA A 65 5.75 3.54 7.41
CA ALA A 65 4.50 4.02 7.99
C ALA A 65 3.67 2.86 8.59
N ALA A 66 3.52 1.76 7.88
CA ALA A 66 2.79 0.59 8.37
C ALA A 66 3.50 -0.09 9.55
N TYR A 67 4.80 -0.39 9.42
CA TYR A 67 5.58 -1.09 10.44
C TYR A 67 5.71 -0.31 11.75
N SER A 68 5.77 1.03 11.68
CA SER A 68 5.83 1.88 12.88
C SER A 68 4.61 1.72 13.81
N SER A 69 3.50 1.19 13.30
CA SER A 69 2.26 1.00 14.06
C SER A 69 2.17 -0.39 14.74
N LEU A 70 3.07 -1.33 14.43
CA LEU A 70 2.98 -2.72 14.94
C LEU A 70 3.01 -2.81 16.46
N GLY A 71 3.74 -1.90 17.13
CA GLY A 71 3.83 -1.85 18.59
C GLY A 71 2.49 -1.61 19.32
N LEU A 72 1.42 -1.24 18.59
CA LEU A 72 0.07 -1.07 19.12
C LEU A 72 -0.71 -2.40 19.23
N TYR A 73 -0.22 -3.45 18.60
CA TYR A 73 -0.95 -4.70 18.40
C TYR A 73 -0.28 -5.88 19.09
N ASN A 74 -1.06 -6.92 19.42
CA ASN A 74 -0.51 -8.19 19.88
C ASN A 74 0.10 -8.99 18.72
N GLU A 75 0.90 -10.01 19.02
CA GLU A 75 1.64 -10.81 18.04
C GLU A 75 0.75 -11.40 16.93
N GLU A 76 -0.43 -11.94 17.27
CA GLU A 76 -1.34 -12.52 16.26
C GLU A 76 -1.83 -11.46 15.26
N VAL A 77 -2.13 -10.26 15.74
CA VAL A 77 -2.57 -9.15 14.88
C VAL A 77 -1.38 -8.56 14.11
N GLN A 78 -0.19 -8.49 14.70
CA GLN A 78 1.03 -8.05 14.01
C GLN A 78 1.31 -8.94 12.79
N ILE A 79 1.27 -10.27 12.95
CA ILE A 79 1.49 -11.22 11.84
C ILE A 79 0.51 -10.97 10.67
N LYS A 80 -0.76 -10.68 10.96
CA LYS A 80 -1.76 -10.37 9.93
C LYS A 80 -1.48 -9.04 9.22
N ILE A 81 -1.02 -8.04 9.97
CA ILE A 81 -0.64 -6.74 9.39
C ILE A 81 0.59 -6.90 8.51
N GLU A 82 1.62 -7.62 8.98
CA GLU A 82 2.84 -7.91 8.20
C GLU A 82 2.52 -8.62 6.89
N ASP A 83 1.71 -9.69 6.92
CA ASP A 83 1.27 -10.39 5.69
C ASP A 83 0.51 -9.47 4.71
N ALA A 84 -0.33 -8.57 5.23
CA ALA A 84 -1.02 -7.59 4.40
C ALA A 84 -0.07 -6.53 3.80
N VAL A 85 0.90 -6.06 4.59
CA VAL A 85 1.92 -5.12 4.14
C VAL A 85 2.80 -5.74 3.07
N ASP A 86 3.22 -7.00 3.25
CA ASP A 86 4.01 -7.74 2.26
C ASP A 86 3.27 -7.89 0.93
N LYS A 87 1.97 -8.25 0.97
CA LYS A 87 1.13 -8.32 -0.24
C LYS A 87 1.01 -6.99 -0.97
N ILE A 88 0.86 -5.89 -0.23
CA ILE A 88 0.81 -4.54 -0.81
C ILE A 88 2.19 -4.18 -1.39
N MET A 89 3.29 -4.50 -0.69
CA MET A 89 4.64 -4.26 -1.19
C MET A 89 4.92 -5.03 -2.48
N ASP A 90 4.46 -6.27 -2.60
CA ASP A 90 4.56 -7.03 -3.85
C ASP A 90 3.79 -6.37 -5.00
N ALA A 91 2.61 -5.80 -4.71
CA ALA A 91 1.85 -5.04 -5.70
C ALA A 91 2.52 -3.70 -6.06
N ILE A 92 3.15 -3.01 -5.09
CA ILE A 92 3.97 -1.80 -5.32
C ILE A 92 5.17 -2.14 -6.20
N ARG A 93 5.87 -3.25 -5.95
CA ARG A 93 7.03 -3.68 -6.75
C ARG A 93 6.66 -3.84 -8.22
N ARG A 94 5.50 -4.41 -8.54
CA ARG A 94 5.00 -4.49 -9.92
C ARG A 94 4.78 -3.14 -10.60
N CYS A 95 4.51 -2.08 -9.83
CA CYS A 95 4.36 -0.73 -10.38
C CYS A 95 5.70 -0.07 -10.74
N VAL A 96 6.82 -0.57 -10.18
CA VAL A 96 8.15 0.02 -10.34
C VAL A 96 9.15 -0.90 -11.03
N ASP A 97 8.84 -2.19 -11.14
CA ASP A 97 9.62 -3.16 -11.91
C ASP A 97 9.52 -2.83 -13.40
N VAL A 98 10.68 -2.58 -14.00
CA VAL A 98 10.81 -2.38 -15.44
C VAL A 98 11.07 -3.75 -16.09
N PRO A 99 10.28 -4.19 -17.08
CA PRO A 99 10.59 -5.41 -17.81
C PRO A 99 11.96 -5.27 -18.51
N GLY A 100 12.98 -6.01 -18.07
CA GLY A 100 14.26 -6.11 -18.79
C GLY A 100 15.54 -5.79 -18.02
N PHE A 101 15.51 -5.67 -16.68
CA PHE A 101 16.70 -5.73 -15.83
C PHE A 101 16.64 -6.90 -14.85
#